data_AF-A0A9D1A6P5-F1
#
_entry.id   AF-A0A9D1A6P5-F1
#
_cell.length_a   1.000
_cell.length_b   1.000
_cell.length_c   1.000
_cell.angle_alpha   90.00
_cell.angle_beta   90.00
_cell.angle_gamma   90.00
#
_symmetry.space_group_name_H-M   'P 1'
#
loop_
_entity.id
_entity.type
_entity.pdbx_description
1 polymer ?
#
loop_
_entity_poly.entity_id
_entity_poly.type
_entity_poly.pdbx_seq_one_letter_code
_entity_poly.pdbx_strand_id
1 'polypeptide(L)'
;DGSGKFITAFFRGEAVKEAVKALLEERDGLMAGICNGFQALIKLGLVPCGRITEPDEKAPTLTFNAIGRHQSRLVRTRIASNRSPWLSKTKVGEIYTVPISHGEGRFLASDEVVAELAKNGQIATQYVDLDGKPTYDIAFNPNHSVAAIEGITSPDGRVFGKMGHSERIGAGLYQNVPGVFEMGMFQGAVEYFK
;
A
#
# COMPACT_ATOMS: atom_id res chain seq x y z
N ASP A 1 19.66 4.31 -2.20
CA ASP A 1 18.46 5.13 -1.94
C ASP A 1 18.00 5.76 -3.24
N GLY A 2 16.99 5.17 -3.89
CA GLY A 2 16.58 5.52 -5.26
C GLY A 2 15.10 5.35 -5.56
N SER A 3 14.38 4.52 -4.81
CA SER A 3 12.98 4.21 -5.15
C SER A 3 12.02 5.34 -4.75
N GLY A 4 11.04 5.62 -5.61
CA GLY A 4 10.10 6.73 -5.48
C GLY A 4 10.67 8.14 -5.68
N LYS A 5 12.00 8.32 -5.78
CA LYS A 5 12.64 9.65 -5.78
C LYS A 5 12.22 10.52 -6.96
N PHE A 6 12.25 9.99 -8.18
CA PHE A 6 11.86 10.74 -9.38
C PHE A 6 10.39 11.15 -9.33
N ILE A 7 9.51 10.21 -8.93
CA ILE A 7 8.07 10.48 -8.77
C ILE A 7 7.86 11.57 -7.71
N THR A 8 8.54 11.47 -6.57
CA THR A 8 8.46 12.46 -5.49
C THR A 8 8.89 13.85 -5.97
N ALA A 9 10.01 13.94 -6.70
CA ALA A 9 10.52 15.21 -7.22
C ALA A 9 9.53 15.85 -8.22
N PHE A 10 8.96 15.05 -9.11
CA PHE A 10 7.95 15.51 -10.06
C PHE A 10 6.70 16.06 -9.36
N PHE A 11 6.19 15.34 -8.36
CA PHE A 11 4.99 15.75 -7.61
C PHE A 11 5.19 16.98 -6.72
N ARG A 12 6.44 17.31 -6.37
CA ARG A 12 6.77 18.54 -5.63
C ARG A 12 6.80 19.78 -6.51
N GLY A 13 6.76 19.64 -7.84
CA GLY A 13 6.59 20.78 -8.73
C GLY A 13 5.23 21.45 -8.50
N GLU A 14 5.20 22.79 -8.41
CA GLU A 14 4.03 23.57 -8.01
C GLU A 14 2.78 23.24 -8.84
N ALA A 15 2.90 23.20 -10.17
CA ALA A 15 1.78 22.86 -11.05
C ALA A 15 1.22 21.45 -10.79
N VAL A 16 2.07 20.47 -10.50
CA VAL A 16 1.64 19.09 -10.21
C VAL A 16 1.03 19.02 -8.82
N LYS A 17 1.62 19.70 -7.83
CA LYS A 17 1.10 19.79 -6.46
C LYS A 17 -0.32 20.37 -6.45
N GLU A 18 -0.55 21.46 -7.16
CA GLU A 18 -1.89 22.07 -7.27
C GLU A 18 -2.86 21.17 -8.04
N ALA A 19 -2.43 20.49 -9.10
CA ALA A 19 -3.29 19.53 -9.81
C ALA A 19 -3.70 18.33 -8.92
N VAL A 20 -2.79 17.82 -8.09
CA VAL A 20 -3.09 16.75 -7.12
C VAL A 20 -4.04 17.25 -6.03
N LYS A 21 -3.84 18.47 -5.55
CA LYS A 21 -4.75 19.11 -4.59
C LYS A 21 -6.16 19.25 -5.19
N ALA A 22 -6.29 19.81 -6.40
CA ALA A 22 -7.58 19.94 -7.07
C ALA A 22 -8.24 18.58 -7.32
N LEU A 23 -7.46 17.55 -7.67
CA LEU A 23 -7.98 16.18 -7.80
C LEU A 23 -8.59 15.67 -6.49
N LEU A 24 -7.88 15.79 -5.37
CA LEU A 24 -8.30 15.19 -4.10
C LEU A 24 -9.28 16.05 -3.30
N GLU A 25 -9.16 17.37 -3.34
CA GLU A 25 -9.96 18.29 -2.52
C GLU A 25 -11.19 18.83 -3.25
N GLU A 26 -11.14 18.99 -4.57
CA GLU A 26 -12.21 19.67 -5.33
C GLU A 26 -13.02 18.71 -6.20
N ARG A 27 -12.39 17.63 -6.70
CA ARG A 27 -12.98 16.69 -7.66
C ARG A 27 -13.34 15.33 -7.07
N ASP A 28 -13.16 15.18 -5.77
CA ASP A 28 -13.36 13.93 -5.05
C ASP A 28 -12.63 12.73 -5.68
N GLY A 29 -11.40 12.97 -6.14
CA GLY A 29 -10.62 11.99 -6.88
C GLY A 29 -10.03 10.88 -6.00
N LEU A 30 -9.69 9.77 -6.65
CA LEU A 30 -8.97 8.66 -6.05
C LEU A 30 -7.52 8.63 -6.54
N MET A 31 -6.61 8.16 -5.68
CA MET A 31 -5.22 7.91 -6.05
C MET A 31 -4.73 6.59 -5.47
N ALA A 32 -3.99 5.81 -6.25
CA ALA A 32 -3.33 4.59 -5.77
C ALA A 32 -1.86 4.57 -6.17
N GLY A 33 -1.01 4.12 -5.24
CA GLY A 33 0.40 3.87 -5.47
C GLY A 33 0.72 2.42 -5.19
N ILE A 34 1.17 1.68 -6.21
CA ILE A 34 1.58 0.28 -6.09
C ILE A 34 3.10 0.16 -6.18
N CYS A 35 3.73 -0.54 -5.24
CA CYS A 35 5.17 -0.74 -5.13
C CYS A 35 5.93 0.60 -5.15
N ASN A 36 6.55 0.98 -6.28
CA ASN A 36 7.25 2.26 -6.41
C ASN A 36 6.32 3.48 -6.28
N GLY A 37 5.06 3.33 -6.71
CA GLY A 37 4.03 4.33 -6.46
C GLY A 37 3.82 4.56 -4.96
N PHE A 38 3.70 3.49 -4.16
CA PHE A 38 3.54 3.62 -2.71
C PHE A 38 4.72 4.34 -2.07
N GLN A 39 5.95 3.98 -2.46
CA GLN A 39 7.17 4.62 -1.97
C GLN A 39 7.20 6.13 -2.25
N ALA A 40 6.67 6.57 -3.38
CA ALA A 40 6.55 7.99 -3.69
C ALA A 40 5.45 8.66 -2.87
N LEU A 41 4.24 8.08 -2.88
CA LEU A 41 3.08 8.70 -2.22
C LEU A 41 3.24 8.79 -0.70
N ILE A 42 3.92 7.82 -0.05
CA ILE A 42 4.20 7.88 1.38
C ILE A 42 5.20 8.99 1.71
N LYS A 43 6.27 9.17 0.91
CA LYS A 43 7.26 10.25 1.05
C LYS A 43 6.69 11.64 0.78
N LEU A 44 5.59 11.72 0.04
CA LEU A 44 4.85 12.95 -0.22
C LEU A 44 3.84 13.27 0.89
N GLY A 45 3.60 12.38 1.85
CA GLY A 45 2.53 12.54 2.85
C GLY A 45 1.12 12.20 2.33
N LEU A 46 0.97 11.89 1.04
CA LEU A 46 -0.33 11.63 0.42
C LEU A 46 -1.03 10.41 1.01
N VAL A 47 -0.31 9.32 1.27
CA VAL A 47 -0.91 8.12 1.88
C VAL A 47 -1.18 8.29 3.38
N PRO A 48 -0.27 8.78 4.23
CA PRO A 48 -0.59 8.92 5.66
C PRO A 48 -1.55 10.08 5.96
N CYS A 49 -1.55 11.15 5.15
CA CYS A 49 -2.25 12.40 5.47
C CYS A 49 -3.31 12.82 4.45
N GLY A 50 -3.40 12.18 3.28
CA GLY A 50 -4.37 12.54 2.22
C GLY A 50 -3.99 13.78 1.40
N ARG A 51 -2.85 14.41 1.66
CA ARG A 51 -2.37 15.62 0.97
C ARG A 51 -0.85 15.64 0.90
N ILE A 52 -0.30 16.45 0.00
CA ILE A 52 1.16 16.64 -0.08
C ILE A 52 1.62 17.46 1.12
N THR A 53 2.54 16.91 1.91
CA THR A 53 3.14 17.56 3.08
C THR A 53 4.65 17.71 2.92
N GLU A 54 5.24 18.56 3.76
CA GLU A 54 6.70 18.57 3.88
C GLU A 54 7.20 17.27 4.53
N PRO A 55 8.46 16.87 4.24
CA PRO A 55 9.06 15.70 4.88
C PRO A 55 9.08 15.87 6.40
N ASP A 56 8.70 14.81 7.10
CA ASP A 56 8.77 14.71 8.56
C ASP A 56 9.52 13.42 8.92
N GLU A 57 10.52 13.52 9.79
CA GLU A 57 11.31 12.37 10.26
C GLU A 57 10.46 11.35 11.02
N LYS A 58 9.32 11.77 11.58
CA LYS A 58 8.37 10.90 12.28
C LYS A 58 7.35 10.26 11.34
N ALA A 59 7.29 10.68 10.08
CA ALA A 59 6.34 10.12 9.13
C ALA A 59 6.67 8.64 8.87
N PRO A 60 5.65 7.78 8.71
CA PRO A 60 5.88 6.41 8.29
C PRO A 60 6.56 6.40 6.92
N THR A 61 7.42 5.40 6.67
CA THR A 61 8.18 5.33 5.43
C THR A 61 8.38 3.89 4.95
N LEU A 62 8.88 3.77 3.73
CA LEU A 62 9.33 2.52 3.14
C LEU A 62 10.85 2.55 2.96
N THR A 63 11.52 1.51 3.43
CA THR A 63 12.98 1.38 3.38
C THR A 63 13.41 0.00 2.90
N PHE A 64 14.73 -0.23 2.83
CA PHE A 64 15.32 -1.52 2.48
C PHE A 64 14.69 -2.67 3.25
N ASN A 65 14.39 -3.75 2.55
CA ASN A 65 14.02 -5.02 3.16
C ASN A 65 15.08 -5.39 4.22
N ALA A 66 14.69 -5.96 5.36
CA ALA A 66 15.64 -6.23 6.44
C ALA A 66 16.84 -7.13 6.02
N ILE A 67 16.62 -8.02 5.06
CA ILE A 67 17.66 -8.91 4.51
C ILE A 67 18.62 -8.21 3.53
N GLY A 68 18.40 -6.92 3.20
CA GLY A 68 19.22 -6.15 2.27
C GLY A 68 19.17 -6.62 0.80
N ARG A 69 18.17 -7.43 0.42
CA ARG A 69 18.04 -8.02 -0.91
C ARG A 69 16.64 -7.83 -1.50
N HIS A 70 16.60 -7.79 -2.83
CA HIS A 70 15.35 -7.83 -3.58
C HIS A 70 14.59 -9.14 -3.33
N GLN A 71 13.28 -9.05 -3.14
CA GLN A 71 12.39 -10.19 -2.99
C GLN A 71 11.40 -10.20 -4.16
N SER A 72 11.36 -11.33 -4.88
CA SER A 72 10.40 -11.59 -5.96
C SER A 72 9.74 -12.94 -5.71
N ARG A 73 8.49 -12.90 -5.24
CA ARG A 73 7.73 -14.11 -4.90
C ARG A 73 6.24 -13.78 -4.78
N LEU A 74 5.42 -14.82 -4.69
CA LEU A 74 4.02 -14.68 -4.25
C LEU A 74 3.96 -14.70 -2.72
N VAL A 75 3.10 -13.87 -2.15
CA VAL A 75 2.84 -13.79 -0.71
C VAL A 75 1.35 -13.74 -0.44
N ARG A 76 0.95 -14.06 0.78
CA ARG A 76 -0.43 -13.93 1.24
C ARG A 76 -0.58 -12.63 2.00
N THR A 77 -1.60 -11.86 1.64
CA THR A 77 -1.99 -10.64 2.36
C THR A 77 -3.45 -10.74 2.77
N ARG A 78 -3.77 -10.33 4.00
CA ARG A 78 -5.16 -10.20 4.44
C ARG A 78 -5.63 -8.76 4.32
N ILE A 79 -6.94 -8.58 4.16
CA ILE A 79 -7.62 -7.30 4.32
C ILE A 79 -7.80 -7.00 5.81
N ALA A 80 -7.10 -6.00 6.31
CA ALA A 80 -7.25 -5.50 7.69
C ALA A 80 -8.33 -4.41 7.78
N SER A 81 -8.53 -3.63 6.72
CA SER A 81 -9.57 -2.60 6.59
C SER A 81 -10.00 -2.48 5.14
N ASN A 82 -11.30 -2.43 4.89
CA ASN A 82 -11.90 -2.22 3.56
C ASN A 82 -12.61 -0.86 3.43
N ARG A 83 -12.25 0.12 4.28
CA ARG A 83 -12.87 1.46 4.29
C ARG A 83 -12.56 2.28 3.04
N SER A 84 -11.51 1.93 2.30
CA SER A 84 -11.12 2.60 1.07
C SER A 84 -12.01 2.18 -0.10
N PRO A 85 -12.42 3.10 -0.98
CA PRO A 85 -13.10 2.76 -2.24
C PRO A 85 -12.32 1.73 -3.09
N TRP A 86 -10.98 1.78 -3.03
CA TRP A 86 -10.08 0.81 -3.66
C TRP A 86 -10.24 -0.62 -3.15
N LEU A 87 -10.86 -0.82 -1.98
CA LEU A 87 -11.02 -2.12 -1.33
C LEU A 87 -12.51 -2.46 -1.10
N SER A 88 -13.43 -1.71 -1.70
CA SER A 88 -14.89 -1.88 -1.55
C SER A 88 -15.40 -3.25 -2.03
N LYS A 89 -14.64 -3.95 -2.87
CA LYS A 89 -14.92 -5.31 -3.36
C LYS A 89 -14.41 -6.42 -2.46
N THR A 90 -13.86 -6.06 -1.31
CA THR A 90 -13.27 -7.00 -0.36
C THR A 90 -14.00 -6.98 0.98
N LYS A 91 -13.82 -8.03 1.77
CA LYS A 91 -14.26 -8.12 3.17
C LYS A 91 -13.07 -8.20 4.10
N VAL A 92 -13.18 -7.59 5.27
CA VAL A 92 -12.18 -7.71 6.34
C VAL A 92 -11.95 -9.19 6.67
N GLY A 93 -10.69 -9.59 6.71
CA GLY A 93 -10.27 -10.98 6.93
C GLY A 93 -10.07 -11.82 5.67
N GLU A 94 -10.53 -11.37 4.50
CA GLU A 94 -10.23 -12.06 3.23
C GLU A 94 -8.72 -12.06 2.95
N ILE A 95 -8.25 -13.15 2.34
CA ILE A 95 -6.83 -13.37 2.05
C ILE A 95 -6.65 -13.48 0.55
N TYR A 96 -5.70 -12.69 0.04
CA TYR A 96 -5.32 -12.65 -1.36
C TYR A 96 -3.86 -13.05 -1.51
N THR A 97 -3.57 -13.85 -2.53
CA THR A 97 -2.21 -14.16 -2.98
C THR A 97 -1.79 -13.09 -3.98
N VAL A 98 -0.74 -12.34 -3.63
CA VAL A 98 -0.27 -11.22 -4.46
C VAL A 98 1.23 -11.38 -4.79
N PRO A 99 1.65 -11.05 -6.02
CA PRO A 99 3.07 -10.99 -6.35
C PRO A 99 3.73 -9.77 -5.73
N ILE A 100 4.93 -9.94 -5.22
CA ILE A 100 5.82 -8.85 -4.80
C ILE A 100 7.10 -8.82 -5.64
N SER A 101 7.67 -7.64 -5.79
CA SER A 101 8.95 -7.45 -6.48
C SER A 101 9.61 -6.15 -6.00
N HIS A 102 10.27 -6.18 -4.84
CA HIS A 102 10.89 -4.98 -4.26
C HIS A 102 12.15 -5.29 -3.44
N GLY A 103 13.08 -4.34 -3.43
CA GLY A 103 14.22 -4.29 -2.49
C GLY A 103 14.03 -3.30 -1.35
N GLU A 104 13.10 -2.36 -1.49
CA GLU A 104 12.84 -1.25 -0.56
C GLU A 104 11.35 -1.21 -0.14
N GLY A 105 10.80 -2.35 0.30
CA GLY A 105 9.37 -2.48 0.63
C GLY A 105 9.03 -2.54 2.11
N ARG A 106 10.02 -2.33 2.99
CA ARG A 106 9.82 -2.49 4.44
C ARG A 106 9.13 -1.26 5.01
N PHE A 107 7.92 -1.43 5.53
CA PHE A 107 7.22 -0.39 6.28
C PHE A 107 7.86 -0.20 7.65
N LEU A 108 8.20 1.06 7.96
CA LEU A 108 8.81 1.49 9.21
C LEU A 108 8.03 2.69 9.76
N ALA A 109 7.68 2.61 11.03
CA ALA A 109 6.99 3.65 11.79
C ALA A 109 7.21 3.39 13.29
N SER A 110 6.98 4.40 14.14
CA SER A 110 6.97 4.21 15.59
C SER A 110 5.70 3.49 16.04
N ASP A 111 5.71 2.92 17.24
CA ASP A 111 4.55 2.22 17.80
C ASP A 111 3.34 3.15 17.96
N GLU A 112 3.57 4.42 18.28
CA GLU A 112 2.51 5.44 18.37
C GLU A 112 1.85 5.67 17.01
N VAL A 113 2.64 5.81 15.94
CA VAL A 113 2.14 5.98 14.57
C VAL A 113 1.37 4.73 14.12
N VAL A 114 1.89 3.53 14.41
CA VAL A 114 1.20 2.27 14.10
C VAL A 114 -0.14 2.19 14.83
N ALA A 115 -0.17 2.55 16.11
CA ALA A 115 -1.40 2.56 16.90
C ALA A 115 -2.42 3.58 16.38
N GLU A 116 -1.97 4.76 15.95
CA GLU A 116 -2.82 5.78 15.33
C GLU A 116 -3.41 5.28 13.99
N LEU A 117 -2.57 4.73 13.11
CA LEU A 117 -3.02 4.16 11.84
C LEU A 117 -4.04 3.02 12.06
N ALA A 118 -3.81 2.17 13.06
CA ALA A 118 -4.73 1.10 13.42
C ALA A 118 -6.08 1.65 13.94
N LYS A 119 -6.03 2.62 14.87
CA LYS A 119 -7.22 3.29 15.42
C LYS A 119 -8.05 3.97 14.34
N ASN A 120 -7.39 4.59 13.36
CA ASN A 120 -8.03 5.25 12.24
C ASN A 120 -8.49 4.27 11.15
N GLY A 121 -8.20 2.97 11.26
CA GLY A 121 -8.51 1.97 10.24
C GLY A 121 -7.75 2.18 8.93
N GLN A 122 -6.59 2.84 8.98
CA GLN A 122 -5.72 3.12 7.84
C GLN A 122 -4.79 1.95 7.50
N ILE A 123 -4.64 0.97 8.39
CA ILE A 123 -3.98 -0.30 8.04
C ILE A 123 -4.92 -1.11 7.16
N ALA A 124 -4.68 -1.07 5.85
CA ALA A 124 -5.53 -1.68 4.85
C ALA A 124 -5.22 -3.15 4.64
N THR A 125 -3.94 -3.49 4.51
CA THR A 125 -3.50 -4.85 4.19
C THR A 125 -2.26 -5.26 4.98
N GLN A 126 -2.20 -6.54 5.34
CA GLN A 126 -1.10 -7.10 6.12
C GLN A 126 -0.60 -8.41 5.55
N TYR A 127 0.72 -8.65 5.59
CA TYR A 127 1.30 -9.97 5.31
C TYR A 127 0.85 -10.99 6.34
N VAL A 128 0.49 -12.20 5.90
CA VAL A 128 0.00 -13.27 6.78
C VAL A 128 0.68 -14.60 6.53
N ASP A 129 0.74 -15.41 7.58
CA ASP A 129 1.18 -16.80 7.53
C ASP A 129 0.15 -17.73 6.87
N LEU A 130 0.40 -19.04 6.96
CA LEU A 130 -0.48 -20.05 6.38
C LEU A 130 -1.86 -20.12 7.06
N ASP A 131 -1.93 -19.75 8.34
CA ASP A 131 -3.17 -19.70 9.13
C ASP A 131 -3.93 -18.38 8.93
N GLY A 132 -3.40 -17.46 8.12
CA GLY A 132 -4.01 -16.16 7.85
C GLY A 132 -3.79 -15.12 8.95
N LYS A 133 -2.83 -15.35 9.85
CA LYS A 133 -2.49 -14.43 10.93
C LYS A 133 -1.35 -13.50 10.51
N PRO A 134 -1.42 -12.19 10.84
CA PRO A 134 -0.30 -11.28 10.66
C PRO A 134 0.94 -11.81 11.36
N THR A 135 2.07 -11.76 10.67
CA THR A 135 3.29 -12.37 11.19
C THR A 135 4.52 -11.53 10.91
N TYR A 136 5.50 -11.67 11.79
CA TYR A 136 6.84 -11.10 11.62
C TYR A 136 7.84 -12.13 11.06
N ASP A 137 7.39 -13.37 10.83
CA ASP A 137 8.20 -14.40 10.18
C ASP A 137 8.55 -13.99 8.75
N ILE A 138 9.85 -13.91 8.46
CA ILE A 138 10.39 -13.53 7.15
C ILE A 138 9.93 -14.46 6.01
N ALA A 139 9.55 -15.71 6.33
CA ALA A 139 8.97 -16.64 5.36
C ALA A 139 7.68 -16.11 4.73
N PHE A 140 6.91 -15.29 5.46
CA PHE A 140 5.61 -14.78 5.04
C PHE A 140 5.56 -13.25 4.96
N ASN A 141 6.35 -12.55 5.78
CA ASN A 141 6.59 -11.09 5.75
C ASN A 141 7.98 -10.81 5.14
N PRO A 142 8.10 -10.77 3.80
CA PRO A 142 9.38 -10.79 3.06
C PRO A 142 10.33 -9.62 3.34
N ASN A 143 9.79 -8.49 3.78
CA ASN A 143 10.53 -7.26 3.98
C ASN A 143 10.68 -6.90 5.47
N HIS A 144 10.04 -7.66 6.37
CA HIS A 144 10.07 -7.43 7.82
C HIS A 144 9.41 -6.10 8.21
N SER A 145 8.27 -5.80 7.58
CA SER A 145 7.47 -4.61 7.89
C SER A 145 6.87 -4.71 9.29
N VAL A 146 6.90 -3.60 10.04
CA VAL A 146 6.32 -3.53 11.39
C VAL A 146 4.82 -3.80 11.34
N ALA A 147 4.28 -4.48 12.36
CA ALA A 147 2.89 -4.94 12.42
C ALA A 147 2.41 -5.70 11.16
N ALA A 148 3.35 -6.30 10.41
CA ALA A 148 3.11 -6.94 9.13
C ALA A 148 2.43 -6.04 8.09
N ILE A 149 2.53 -4.72 8.22
CA ILE A 149 1.86 -3.74 7.34
C ILE A 149 2.40 -3.91 5.92
N GLU A 150 1.48 -4.10 4.98
CA GLU A 150 1.80 -4.24 3.56
C GLU A 150 1.25 -3.07 2.74
N GLY A 151 0.12 -2.52 3.16
CA GLY A 151 -0.50 -1.35 2.56
C GLY A 151 -1.33 -0.56 3.57
N ILE A 152 -1.38 0.76 3.35
CA ILE A 152 -2.14 1.70 4.18
C ILE A 152 -2.92 2.69 3.30
N THR A 153 -3.89 3.39 3.89
CA THR A 153 -4.71 4.40 3.20
C THR A 153 -4.60 5.76 3.87
N SER A 154 -5.01 6.80 3.14
CA SER A 154 -5.30 8.12 3.73
C SER A 154 -6.42 8.03 4.77
N PRO A 155 -6.53 9.03 5.68
CA PRO A 155 -7.58 9.04 6.69
C PRO A 155 -9.00 8.97 6.13
N ASP A 156 -9.22 9.54 4.94
CA ASP A 156 -10.47 9.49 4.19
C ASP A 156 -10.61 8.25 3.27
N GLY A 157 -9.57 7.42 3.19
CA GLY A 157 -9.55 6.20 2.37
C GLY A 157 -9.32 6.41 0.87
N ARG A 158 -9.27 7.63 0.34
CA ARG A 158 -9.23 7.90 -1.12
C ARG A 158 -7.84 7.71 -1.75
N VAL A 159 -6.77 7.84 -0.96
CA VAL A 159 -5.40 7.54 -1.37
C VAL A 159 -4.99 6.18 -0.81
N PHE A 160 -4.60 5.24 -1.65
CA PHE A 160 -4.18 3.89 -1.24
C PHE A 160 -2.72 3.61 -1.64
N GLY A 161 -1.92 3.15 -0.68
CA GLY A 161 -0.55 2.69 -0.89
C GLY A 161 -0.42 1.20 -0.62
N LYS A 162 0.14 0.43 -1.57
CA LYS A 162 0.30 -1.03 -1.47
C LYS A 162 1.64 -1.50 -2.05
N MET A 163 2.30 -2.49 -1.42
CA MET A 163 3.57 -3.04 -1.95
C MET A 163 3.38 -4.21 -2.93
N GLY A 164 2.38 -5.05 -2.69
CA GLY A 164 1.97 -6.16 -3.51
C GLY A 164 1.27 -5.69 -4.78
N HIS A 165 1.61 -6.34 -5.87
CA HIS A 165 1.17 -5.98 -7.20
C HIS A 165 -0.17 -6.62 -7.55
N SER A 166 -1.27 -6.05 -7.03
CA SER A 166 -2.63 -6.48 -7.37
C SER A 166 -2.97 -6.27 -8.85
N GLU A 167 -2.19 -5.48 -9.59
CA GLU A 167 -2.34 -5.25 -11.02
C GLU A 167 -1.66 -6.31 -11.89
N ARG A 168 -0.75 -7.12 -11.32
CA ARG A 168 -0.06 -8.20 -12.06
C ARG A 168 -0.95 -9.45 -12.12
N ILE A 169 -2.09 -9.28 -12.77
CA ILE A 169 -3.09 -10.33 -13.00
C ILE A 169 -3.28 -10.54 -14.50
N GLY A 170 -3.65 -11.74 -14.91
CA GLY A 170 -3.80 -12.08 -16.31
C GLY A 170 -4.14 -13.56 -16.53
N ALA A 171 -4.62 -13.88 -17.73
CA ALA A 171 -4.94 -15.25 -18.10
C ALA A 171 -3.69 -16.14 -18.06
N GLY A 172 -3.79 -17.31 -17.44
CA GLY A 172 -2.70 -18.30 -17.38
C GLY A 172 -1.57 -17.97 -16.41
N LEU A 173 -1.69 -16.93 -15.58
CA LEU A 173 -0.70 -16.65 -14.54
C LEU A 173 -0.92 -17.53 -13.30
N TYR A 174 0.18 -17.88 -12.62
CA TYR A 174 0.20 -18.53 -11.30
C TYR A 174 -0.59 -19.86 -11.20
N GLN A 175 -0.79 -20.56 -12.31
CA GLN A 175 -1.67 -21.74 -12.38
C GLN A 175 -1.28 -22.89 -11.42
N ASN A 176 -0.01 -22.93 -11.01
CA ASN A 176 0.53 -23.92 -10.09
C ASN A 176 0.54 -23.47 -8.62
N VAL A 177 0.01 -22.28 -8.29
CA VAL A 177 -0.05 -21.76 -6.94
C VAL A 177 -1.51 -21.53 -6.54
N PRO A 178 -2.02 -22.22 -5.50
CA PRO A 178 -3.38 -22.00 -5.05
C PRO A 178 -3.52 -20.61 -4.41
N GLY A 179 -4.66 -19.97 -4.63
CA GLY A 179 -4.97 -18.69 -4.00
C GLY A 179 -6.03 -17.90 -4.75
N VAL A 180 -6.46 -16.81 -4.13
CA VAL A 180 -7.31 -15.80 -4.76
C VAL A 180 -6.40 -14.65 -5.18
N PHE A 181 -6.31 -14.39 -6.48
CA PHE A 181 -5.41 -13.38 -7.05
C PHE A 181 -6.12 -12.07 -7.39
N GLU A 182 -7.40 -12.14 -7.77
CA GLU A 182 -8.23 -10.97 -8.10
C GLU A 182 -8.82 -10.39 -6.83
N MET A 183 -8.47 -9.13 -6.52
CA MET A 183 -8.93 -8.40 -5.33
C MET A 183 -10.14 -7.50 -5.64
N GLY A 184 -10.43 -7.23 -6.91
CA GLY A 184 -11.45 -6.28 -7.33
C GLY A 184 -11.06 -4.82 -7.10
N MET A 185 -9.77 -4.53 -6.91
CA MET A 185 -9.28 -3.19 -6.54
C MET A 185 -9.68 -2.11 -7.54
N PHE A 186 -9.45 -2.38 -8.83
CA PHE A 186 -9.77 -1.44 -9.91
C PHE A 186 -11.29 -1.36 -10.18
N GLN A 187 -12.01 -2.47 -9.99
CA GLN A 187 -13.47 -2.47 -10.07
C GLN A 187 -14.07 -1.56 -9.00
N GLY A 188 -13.60 -1.66 -7.75
CA GLY A 188 -14.03 -0.80 -6.65
C GLY A 188 -13.78 0.68 -6.94
N ALA A 189 -12.63 1.01 -7.53
CA ALA A 189 -12.32 2.38 -7.92
C ALA A 189 -13.23 2.94 -9.03
N VAL A 190 -13.60 2.11 -10.03
CA VAL A 190 -14.53 2.52 -11.08
C VAL A 190 -15.94 2.74 -10.54
N GLU A 191 -16.37 1.88 -9.62
CA GLU A 191 -17.72 1.99 -9.03
C GLU A 191 -17.88 3.17 -8.09
N TYR A 192 -16.79 3.68 -7.50
CA TYR A 192 -16.81 4.88 -6.67
C TYR A 192 -17.37 6.12 -7.40
N PHE A 193 -17.16 6.21 -8.71
CA PHE A 193 -17.56 7.37 -9.53
C PHE A 193 -18.94 7.21 -10.20
N LYS A 194 -19.69 6.16 -9.88
CA LYS A 194 -21.03 5.90 -10.41
C LYS A 194 -22.10 6.31 -9.40
#